data_AF-A0A0K2ZNY0-F1
#
_entry.id   AF-A0A0K2ZNY0-F1
#
_cell.length_a   1.000
_cell.length_b   1.000
_cell.length_c   1.000
_cell.angle_alpha   90.00
_cell.angle_beta   90.00
_cell.angle_gamma   90.00
#
_symmetry.space_group_name_H-M   'P 1'
#
loop_
_entity.id
_entity.type
_entity.pdbx_description
1 polymer ?
#
loop_
_entity_poly.entity_id
_entity_poly.type
_entity_poly.pdbx_seq_one_letter_code
_entity_poly.pdbx_strand_id
1 'polypeptide(L)'
;MTRCKRSAIVVLSVSVALLAVTPWLRWLRGDDYFRGLWFGVCIGGMLLALMLWSSSGSLRDSAVPALARRYYRELGPPMLLYVVVMLCWKRLLDSVQADWARVLIALLPALLVALVIRAVARFVRDSDEMQRRIELESIAIAAGLVAGGYMTAGFLQASGTIAVPAAAAMLWVFPLLCATYGIAKGVNARRYQ
;
A
#
# COMPACT_ATOMS: atom_id res chain seq x y z
N MET A 1 12.10 -14.72 -19.48
CA MET A 1 11.40 -13.69 -18.69
C MET A 1 10.93 -14.30 -17.38
N THR A 2 11.23 -13.69 -16.22
CA THR A 2 10.75 -14.19 -14.91
C THR A 2 9.22 -14.01 -14.78
N ARG A 3 8.53 -14.88 -14.03
CA ARG A 3 7.07 -14.78 -13.82
C ARG A 3 6.63 -13.40 -13.32
N CYS A 4 7.41 -12.77 -12.43
CA CYS A 4 7.13 -11.41 -11.93
C CYS A 4 7.15 -10.35 -13.04
N LYS A 5 8.12 -10.39 -13.98
CA LYS A 5 8.15 -9.45 -15.11
C LYS A 5 6.97 -9.65 -16.05
N ARG A 6 6.53 -10.90 -16.25
CA ARG A 6 5.33 -11.19 -17.06
C ARG A 6 4.05 -10.67 -16.38
N SER A 7 3.90 -10.88 -15.06
CA SER A 7 2.79 -10.32 -14.28
C SER A 7 2.84 -8.79 -14.23
N ALA A 8 4.01 -8.18 -14.11
CA ALA A 8 4.18 -6.73 -14.15
C ALA A 8 3.70 -6.13 -15.48
N ILE A 9 4.07 -6.75 -16.61
CA ILE A 9 3.61 -6.32 -17.94
C ILE A 9 2.10 -6.44 -18.06
N VAL A 10 1.51 -7.54 -17.57
CA VAL A 10 0.05 -7.74 -17.60
C VAL A 10 -0.67 -6.68 -16.73
N VAL A 11 -0.21 -6.46 -15.50
CA VAL A 11 -0.81 -5.44 -14.61
C VAL A 11 -0.67 -4.04 -15.22
N LEU A 12 0.49 -3.70 -15.78
CA LEU A 12 0.72 -2.41 -16.43
C LEU A 12 -0.21 -2.22 -17.64
N SER A 13 -0.30 -3.22 -18.51
CA SER A 13 -1.13 -3.15 -19.71
C SER A 13 -2.62 -3.10 -19.38
N VAL A 14 -3.07 -3.81 -18.33
CA VAL A 14 -4.44 -3.68 -17.81
C VAL A 14 -4.69 -2.28 -17.24
N SER A 15 -3.79 -1.75 -16.41
CA SER A 15 -3.92 -0.39 -15.86
C SER A 15 -3.97 0.69 -16.95
N VAL A 16 -3.12 0.58 -17.98
CA VAL A 16 -3.08 1.51 -19.13
C VAL A 16 -4.34 1.38 -19.98
N ALA A 17 -4.83 0.16 -20.23
CA ALA A 17 -6.08 -0.06 -20.95
C ALA A 17 -7.28 0.53 -20.20
N LEU A 18 -7.35 0.34 -18.87
CA LEU A 18 -8.39 0.92 -18.03
C LEU A 18 -8.36 2.46 -18.02
N LEU A 19 -7.16 3.07 -18.09
CA LEU A 19 -7.01 4.52 -18.28
C LEU A 19 -7.44 4.96 -19.67
N ALA A 20 -7.09 4.24 -20.74
CA ALA A 20 -7.45 4.59 -22.10
C ALA A 20 -8.97 4.52 -22.37
N VAL A 21 -9.70 3.68 -21.62
CA VAL A 21 -11.16 3.53 -21.72
C VAL A 21 -11.91 4.61 -20.89
N THR A 22 -11.23 5.36 -20.01
CA THR A 22 -11.86 6.42 -19.19
C THR A 22 -12.73 7.42 -19.94
N PRO A 23 -12.37 7.97 -21.11
CA PRO A 23 -13.23 8.93 -21.82
C PRO A 23 -14.52 8.32 -22.39
N TRP A 24 -14.61 6.98 -22.49
CA TRP A 24 -15.77 6.27 -23.03
C TRP A 24 -16.77 5.84 -21.95
N LEU A 25 -16.36 5.82 -20.68
CA LEU A 25 -17.24 5.46 -19.57
C LEU A 25 -18.15 6.65 -19.20
N ARG A 26 -19.35 6.66 -19.77
CA ARG A 26 -20.39 7.68 -19.48
C ARG A 26 -20.76 7.75 -17.99
N TRP A 27 -20.62 6.65 -17.25
CA TRP A 27 -20.86 6.60 -15.80
C TRP A 27 -19.82 7.37 -14.95
N LEU A 28 -18.58 7.54 -15.45
CA LEU A 28 -17.54 8.33 -14.77
C LEU A 28 -17.74 9.86 -14.94
N ARG A 29 -18.63 10.28 -15.84
CA ARG A 29 -18.90 11.71 -16.12
C ARG A 29 -19.80 12.38 -15.08
N GLY A 30 -20.62 11.63 -14.35
CA GLY A 30 -21.61 12.18 -13.41
C GLY A 30 -21.26 12.11 -11.92
N ASP A 31 -20.41 11.17 -11.49
CA ASP A 31 -20.13 10.95 -10.06
C ASP A 31 -18.62 11.06 -9.76
N ASP A 32 -18.25 12.13 -9.04
CA ASP A 32 -16.86 12.44 -8.67
C ASP A 32 -16.23 11.37 -7.77
N TYR A 33 -17.04 10.65 -6.98
CA TYR A 33 -16.56 9.58 -6.12
C TYR A 33 -16.08 8.37 -6.92
N PHE A 34 -16.88 7.91 -7.89
CA PHE A 34 -16.48 6.81 -8.78
C PHE A 34 -15.29 7.19 -9.65
N ARG A 35 -15.21 8.47 -10.06
CA ARG A 35 -14.06 9.00 -10.79
C ARG A 35 -12.78 8.90 -9.97
N GLY A 36 -12.81 9.36 -8.71
CA GLY A 36 -11.68 9.24 -7.78
C GLY A 36 -11.25 7.79 -7.54
N LEU A 37 -12.22 6.89 -7.32
CA LEU A 37 -11.94 5.45 -7.14
C LEU A 37 -11.24 4.85 -8.37
N TRP A 38 -11.73 5.16 -9.57
CA TRP A 38 -11.18 4.64 -10.82
C TRP A 38 -9.74 5.06 -11.04
N PHE A 39 -9.45 6.35 -10.90
CA PHE A 39 -8.07 6.86 -10.99
C PHE A 39 -7.18 6.26 -9.89
N GLY A 40 -7.70 6.09 -8.67
CA GLY A 40 -6.99 5.43 -7.58
C GLY A 40 -6.59 3.99 -7.90
N VAL A 41 -7.49 3.19 -8.49
CA VAL A 41 -7.20 1.81 -8.92
C VAL A 41 -6.18 1.79 -10.06
N CYS A 42 -6.31 2.68 -11.04
CA CYS A 42 -5.37 2.78 -12.16
C CYS A 42 -3.95 3.14 -11.69
N ILE A 43 -3.82 4.19 -10.87
CA ILE A 43 -2.54 4.63 -10.31
C ILE A 43 -1.95 3.55 -9.40
N GLY A 44 -2.78 2.94 -8.54
CA GLY A 44 -2.37 1.83 -7.67
C GLY A 44 -1.88 0.62 -8.47
N GLY A 45 -2.55 0.29 -9.58
CA GLY A 45 -2.12 -0.79 -10.47
C GLY A 45 -0.81 -0.47 -11.21
N MET A 46 -0.60 0.77 -11.65
CA MET A 46 0.68 1.18 -12.25
C MET A 46 1.83 1.12 -11.24
N LEU A 47 1.60 1.58 -10.00
CA LEU A 47 2.57 1.47 -8.91
C LEU A 47 2.87 0.00 -8.58
N LEU A 48 1.85 -0.85 -8.51
CA LEU A 48 2.02 -2.29 -8.31
C LEU A 48 2.81 -2.92 -9.46
N ALA A 49 2.54 -2.55 -10.71
CA ALA A 49 3.30 -3.03 -11.86
C ALA A 49 4.77 -2.62 -11.79
N LEU A 50 5.06 -1.37 -11.40
CA LEU A 50 6.42 -0.88 -11.18
C LEU A 50 7.13 -1.67 -10.07
N MET A 51 6.42 -1.96 -8.98
CA MET A 51 6.94 -2.81 -7.90
C MET A 51 7.19 -4.25 -8.33
N LEU A 52 6.28 -4.86 -9.09
CA LEU A 52 6.45 -6.22 -9.59
C LEU A 52 7.61 -6.28 -10.58
N TRP A 53 7.83 -5.23 -11.36
CA TRP A 53 8.98 -5.08 -12.25
C TRP A 53 10.29 -4.93 -11.47
N SER A 54 10.28 -4.19 -10.36
CA SER A 54 11.46 -4.03 -9.51
C SER A 54 11.78 -5.30 -8.72
N SER A 55 10.76 -6.08 -8.32
CA SER A 55 10.93 -7.36 -7.66
C SER A 55 11.54 -8.40 -8.61
N SER A 56 12.80 -8.77 -8.39
CA SER A 56 13.40 -9.91 -9.08
C SER A 56 12.79 -11.20 -8.51
N GLY A 57 12.23 -12.02 -9.39
CA GLY A 57 11.35 -13.15 -9.05
C GLY A 57 11.94 -14.28 -8.19
N SER A 58 13.19 -14.18 -7.72
CA SER A 58 13.87 -15.27 -7.01
C SER A 58 13.34 -15.50 -5.59
N LEU A 59 12.84 -14.47 -4.89
CA LEU A 59 12.46 -14.62 -3.46
C LEU A 59 11.15 -15.38 -3.23
N ARG A 60 10.27 -15.50 -4.23
CA ARG A 60 9.07 -16.34 -4.12
C ARG A 60 9.41 -17.83 -4.09
N ASP A 61 10.57 -18.20 -4.62
CA ASP A 61 11.04 -19.59 -4.67
C ASP A 61 11.81 -19.99 -3.40
N SER A 62 12.20 -19.05 -2.53
CA SER A 62 12.92 -19.34 -1.29
C SER A 62 12.04 -19.43 -0.04
N ALA A 63 10.87 -18.78 -0.01
CA ALA A 63 9.99 -18.83 1.16
C ALA A 63 9.29 -20.19 1.24
N VAL A 64 9.34 -20.83 2.41
CA VAL A 64 8.65 -22.10 2.65
C VAL A 64 7.16 -21.93 2.26
N PRO A 65 6.62 -22.72 1.31
CA PRO A 65 5.28 -22.49 0.75
C PRO A 65 4.16 -22.46 1.80
N ALA A 66 4.36 -23.20 2.90
CA ALA A 66 3.46 -23.22 4.05
C ALA A 66 3.43 -21.86 4.79
N LEU A 67 4.58 -21.22 4.98
CA LEU A 67 4.69 -19.90 5.61
C LEU A 67 4.02 -18.83 4.74
N ALA A 68 4.28 -18.85 3.43
CA ALA A 68 3.65 -17.91 2.50
C ALA A 68 2.11 -18.04 2.50
N ARG A 69 1.59 -19.28 2.52
CA ARG A 69 0.14 -19.53 2.58
C ARG A 69 -0.48 -19.03 3.88
N ARG A 70 0.20 -19.24 5.01
CA ARG A 70 -0.24 -18.73 6.31
C ARG A 70 -0.25 -17.20 6.34
N TYR A 71 0.81 -16.57 5.83
CA TYR A 71 0.90 -15.12 5.71
C TYR A 71 -0.26 -14.54 4.89
N TYR A 72 -0.52 -15.07 3.69
CA TYR A 72 -1.64 -14.58 2.87
C TYR A 72 -3.00 -14.81 3.53
N ARG A 73 -3.16 -15.86 4.32
CA ARG A 73 -4.39 -16.11 5.10
C ARG A 73 -4.55 -15.16 6.28
N GLU A 74 -3.45 -14.74 6.93
CA GLU A 74 -3.48 -13.76 8.01
C GLU A 74 -3.61 -12.31 7.47
N LEU A 75 -3.03 -12.02 6.31
CA LEU A 75 -3.05 -10.70 5.66
C LEU A 75 -4.36 -10.43 4.90
N GLY A 76 -4.90 -11.45 4.22
CA GLY A 76 -6.04 -11.31 3.30
C GLY A 76 -7.30 -10.73 3.93
N PRO A 77 -7.82 -11.29 5.04
CA PRO A 77 -9.05 -10.82 5.65
C PRO A 77 -8.97 -9.35 6.14
N PRO A 78 -7.93 -8.91 6.87
CA PRO A 78 -7.79 -7.49 7.24
C PRO A 78 -7.71 -6.55 6.04
N MET A 79 -7.00 -6.95 4.96
CA MET A 79 -6.90 -6.14 3.75
C MET A 79 -8.24 -6.02 3.02
N LEU A 80 -8.99 -7.13 2.90
CA LEU A 80 -10.31 -7.12 2.28
C LEU A 80 -11.27 -6.24 3.08
N LEU A 81 -11.26 -6.39 4.41
CA LEU A 81 -12.07 -5.57 5.30
C LEU A 81 -11.67 -4.09 5.21
N TYR A 82 -10.38 -3.77 5.10
CA TYR A 82 -9.88 -2.40 4.94
C TYR A 82 -10.41 -1.77 3.66
N VAL A 83 -10.38 -2.49 2.54
CA VAL A 83 -10.93 -2.02 1.26
C VAL A 83 -12.43 -1.76 1.39
N VAL A 84 -13.20 -2.69 1.94
CA VAL A 84 -14.66 -2.53 2.15
C VAL A 84 -14.95 -1.31 3.03
N VAL A 85 -14.22 -1.16 4.13
CA VAL A 85 -14.36 -0.03 5.06
C VAL A 85 -14.03 1.29 4.36
N MET A 86 -12.97 1.36 3.56
CA MET A 86 -12.62 2.58 2.80
C MET A 86 -13.66 2.94 1.74
N LEU A 87 -14.28 1.95 1.10
CA LEU A 87 -15.37 2.19 0.14
C LEU A 87 -16.63 2.74 0.81
N CYS A 88 -16.96 2.22 2.00
CA CYS A 88 -18.16 2.63 2.73
C CYS A 88 -17.92 3.78 3.71
N TRP A 89 -16.66 4.21 3.89
CA TRP A 89 -16.22 5.08 4.99
C TRP A 89 -17.07 6.31 5.20
N LYS A 90 -17.22 7.12 4.14
CA LYS A 90 -17.96 8.38 4.18
C LYS A 90 -19.43 8.15 4.51
N ARG A 91 -20.05 7.15 3.86
CA ARG A 91 -21.44 6.76 4.12
C ARG A 91 -21.65 6.31 5.57
N LEU A 92 -20.68 5.60 6.13
CA LEU A 92 -20.72 5.10 7.49
C LEU A 92 -20.63 6.25 8.51
N LEU A 93 -19.72 7.20 8.29
CA LEU A 93 -19.60 8.40 9.12
C LEU A 93 -20.84 9.29 9.06
N ASP A 94 -21.41 9.48 7.87
CA ASP A 94 -22.60 10.32 7.67
C ASP A 94 -23.86 9.68 8.31
N SER A 95 -23.92 8.34 8.39
CA SER A 95 -25.06 7.62 8.96
C SER A 95 -25.16 7.70 10.49
N VAL A 96 -24.09 8.12 11.17
CA VAL A 96 -24.01 8.11 12.63
C VAL A 96 -23.96 9.53 13.16
N GLN A 97 -24.89 9.86 14.07
CA GLN A 97 -24.95 11.17 14.73
C GLN A 97 -24.23 11.19 16.08
N ALA A 98 -24.07 10.03 16.74
CA ALA A 98 -23.42 9.94 18.03
C ALA A 98 -21.89 10.09 17.93
N ASP A 99 -21.32 11.01 18.71
CA ASP A 99 -19.90 11.37 18.64
C ASP A 99 -18.95 10.20 18.97
N TRP A 100 -19.29 9.38 19.98
CA TRP A 100 -18.46 8.22 20.35
C TRP A 100 -18.40 7.17 19.22
N ALA A 101 -19.51 6.97 18.50
CA ALA A 101 -19.58 6.00 17.42
C ALA A 101 -18.83 6.50 16.16
N ARG A 102 -18.82 7.82 15.92
CA ARG A 102 -17.97 8.44 14.89
C ARG A 102 -16.48 8.21 15.16
N VAL A 103 -16.04 8.31 16.42
CA VAL A 103 -14.65 8.02 16.80
C VAL A 103 -14.30 6.55 16.54
N LEU A 104 -15.16 5.61 16.92
CA LEU A 104 -14.93 4.18 16.66
C LEU A 104 -14.84 3.88 15.16
N ILE A 105 -15.73 4.47 14.37
CA ILE A 105 -15.68 4.36 12.91
C ILE A 105 -14.35 4.95 12.42
N ALA A 106 -13.99 6.17 12.84
CA ALA A 106 -12.78 6.88 12.44
C ALA A 106 -11.46 6.11 12.72
N LEU A 107 -11.45 5.23 13.73
CA LEU A 107 -10.30 4.41 14.10
C LEU A 107 -10.28 3.01 13.46
N LEU A 108 -11.39 2.58 12.86
CA LEU A 108 -11.51 1.25 12.25
C LEU A 108 -10.39 0.92 11.23
N PRO A 109 -9.95 1.80 10.31
CA PRO A 109 -8.91 1.50 9.34
C PRO A 109 -7.56 1.37 10.02
N ALA A 110 -7.30 2.18 11.05
CA ALA A 110 -6.09 2.07 11.84
C ALA A 110 -6.01 0.71 12.55
N LEU A 111 -7.13 0.20 13.07
CA LEU A 111 -7.21 -1.14 13.64
C LEU A 111 -6.91 -2.22 12.59
N LEU A 112 -7.48 -2.11 11.38
CA LEU A 112 -7.24 -3.07 10.31
C LEU A 112 -5.79 -3.05 9.83
N VAL A 113 -5.18 -1.87 9.75
CA VAL A 113 -3.75 -1.70 9.47
C VAL A 113 -2.90 -2.31 10.59
N ALA A 114 -3.29 -2.18 11.86
CA ALA A 114 -2.57 -2.83 12.96
C ALA A 114 -2.60 -4.36 12.85
N LEU A 115 -3.71 -4.95 12.40
CA LEU A 115 -3.80 -6.40 12.11
C LEU A 115 -2.87 -6.80 10.96
N VAL A 116 -2.77 -5.97 9.91
CA VAL A 116 -1.83 -6.16 8.81
C VAL A 116 -0.39 -6.13 9.32
N ILE A 117 -0.02 -5.13 10.14
CA ILE A 117 1.31 -5.01 10.75
C ILE A 117 1.62 -6.25 11.59
N ARG A 118 0.66 -6.74 12.38
CA ARG A 118 0.82 -7.97 13.15
C ARG A 118 1.08 -9.20 12.26
N ALA A 119 0.38 -9.33 11.14
CA ALA A 119 0.60 -10.42 10.19
C ALA A 119 2.00 -10.35 9.56
N VAL A 120 2.46 -9.15 9.20
CA VAL A 120 3.82 -8.91 8.69
C VAL A 120 4.88 -9.21 9.75
N ALA A 121 4.70 -8.74 10.99
CA ALA A 121 5.65 -8.99 12.07
C ALA A 121 5.82 -10.49 12.38
N ARG A 122 4.72 -11.25 12.33
CA ARG A 122 4.75 -12.72 12.46
C ARG A 122 5.47 -13.37 11.30
N PHE A 123 5.21 -12.93 10.07
CA PHE A 123 5.91 -13.43 8.89
C PHE A 123 7.42 -13.21 9.01
N VAL A 124 7.87 -11.99 9.34
CA VAL A 124 9.30 -11.66 9.51
C VAL A 124 9.96 -12.49 10.61
N ARG A 125 9.23 -12.80 11.69
CA ARG A 125 9.74 -13.63 12.80
C ARG A 125 9.91 -15.10 12.40
N ASP A 126 8.97 -15.62 11.63
CA ASP A 126 8.93 -17.04 11.22
C ASP A 126 9.74 -17.31 9.94
N SER A 127 10.24 -16.26 9.27
CA SER A 127 11.14 -16.34 8.12
C SER A 127 12.54 -16.82 8.49
N ASP A 128 13.24 -17.42 7.52
CA ASP A 128 14.66 -17.74 7.65
C ASP A 128 15.53 -16.47 7.86
N GLU A 129 16.80 -16.67 8.23
CA GLU A 129 17.71 -15.57 8.56
C GLU A 129 17.94 -14.61 7.39
N MET A 130 18.09 -15.13 6.17
CA MET A 130 18.32 -14.32 4.98
C MET A 130 17.09 -13.47 4.63
N GLN A 131 15.91 -14.07 4.62
CA GLN A 131 14.64 -13.39 4.37
C GLN A 131 14.35 -12.37 5.46
N ARG A 132 14.54 -12.73 6.73
CA ARG A 132 14.37 -11.80 7.85
C ARG A 132 15.31 -10.60 7.72
N ARG A 133 16.56 -10.81 7.30
CA ARG A 133 17.51 -9.70 7.03
C ARG A 133 17.00 -8.80 5.92
N ILE A 134 16.57 -9.36 4.79
CA ILE A 134 16.02 -8.59 3.66
C ILE A 134 14.81 -7.77 4.11
N GLU A 135 13.88 -8.37 4.85
CA GLU A 135 12.67 -7.71 5.33
C GLU A 135 13.01 -6.55 6.27
N LEU A 136 13.83 -6.80 7.30
CA LEU A 136 14.19 -5.78 8.29
C LEU A 136 15.01 -4.64 7.68
N GLU A 137 15.96 -4.94 6.79
CA GLU A 137 16.75 -3.92 6.10
C GLU A 137 15.86 -3.05 5.20
N SER A 138 14.91 -3.68 4.49
CA SER A 138 13.95 -2.96 3.64
C SER A 138 13.00 -2.07 4.44
N ILE A 139 12.51 -2.56 5.58
CA ILE A 139 11.66 -1.80 6.52
C ILE A 139 12.46 -0.62 7.09
N ALA A 140 13.72 -0.82 7.49
CA ALA A 140 14.56 0.23 8.03
C ALA A 140 14.83 1.35 7.02
N ILE A 141 15.16 1.00 5.76
CA ILE A 141 15.36 1.96 4.68
C ILE A 141 14.05 2.74 4.42
N ALA A 142 12.93 2.04 4.30
CA ALA A 142 11.63 2.66 4.05
C ALA A 142 11.21 3.61 5.17
N ALA A 143 11.33 3.17 6.42
CA ALA A 143 11.01 3.97 7.59
C ALA A 143 11.91 5.21 7.68
N GLY A 144 13.22 5.06 7.48
CA GLY A 144 14.17 6.16 7.49
C GLY A 144 13.88 7.20 6.40
N LEU A 145 13.63 6.77 5.16
CA LEU A 145 13.33 7.67 4.05
C LEU A 145 12.01 8.42 4.25
N VAL A 146 10.95 7.73 4.69
CA VAL A 146 9.64 8.36 4.87
C VAL A 146 9.62 9.27 6.10
N ALA A 147 10.23 8.86 7.22
CA ALA A 147 10.33 9.70 8.41
C ALA A 147 11.20 10.95 8.12
N GLY A 148 12.34 10.79 7.46
CA GLY A 148 13.20 11.90 7.06
C GLY A 148 12.53 12.85 6.06
N GLY A 149 11.79 12.30 5.10
CA GLY A 149 10.99 13.09 4.15
C GLY A 149 9.86 13.85 4.84
N TYR A 150 9.13 13.21 5.75
CA TYR A 150 8.06 13.84 6.53
C TYR A 150 8.61 14.95 7.43
N MET A 151 9.75 14.73 8.09
CA MET A 151 10.41 15.75 8.91
C MET A 151 10.87 16.95 8.06
N THR A 152 11.48 16.69 6.89
CA THR A 152 11.89 17.74 5.95
C THR A 152 10.70 18.57 5.48
N ALA A 153 9.59 17.93 5.12
CA ALA A 153 8.35 18.61 4.78
C ALA A 153 7.81 19.43 5.97
N GLY A 154 7.92 18.91 7.19
CA GLY A 154 7.56 19.62 8.42
C GLY A 154 8.37 20.91 8.60
N PHE A 155 9.68 20.90 8.36
CA PHE A 155 10.51 22.12 8.42
C PHE A 155 10.15 23.13 7.33
N LEU A 156 9.89 22.67 6.10
CA LEU A 156 9.44 23.54 5.01
C LEU A 156 8.08 24.18 5.31
N GLN A 157 7.18 23.44 5.94
CA GLN A 157 5.89 23.97 6.36
C GLN A 157 6.03 24.96 7.51
N ALA A 158 6.91 24.68 8.47
CA ALA A 158 7.20 25.59 9.59
C ALA A 158 7.85 26.91 9.14
N SER A 159 8.62 26.90 8.06
CA SER A 159 9.19 28.11 7.46
C SER A 159 8.20 28.88 6.56
N GLY A 160 6.98 28.37 6.37
CA GLY A 160 5.96 28.98 5.50
C GLY A 160 6.21 28.77 4.01
N THR A 161 7.20 27.95 3.62
CA THR A 161 7.53 27.70 2.20
C THR A 161 6.54 26.77 1.50
N ILE A 162 5.92 25.85 2.24
CA ILE A 162 4.88 24.96 1.72
C ILE A 162 3.65 24.97 2.64
N ALA A 163 2.47 24.80 2.05
CA ALA A 163 1.21 24.65 2.79
C ALA A 163 0.54 23.33 2.38
N VAL A 164 0.78 22.27 3.16
CA VAL A 164 0.18 20.96 2.93
C VAL A 164 -0.92 20.73 3.97
N PRO A 165 -2.13 20.30 3.58
CA PRO A 165 -3.16 19.93 4.54
C PRO A 165 -2.67 18.81 5.46
N ALA A 166 -2.67 19.05 6.77
CA ALA A 166 -2.11 18.12 7.76
C ALA A 166 -2.76 16.72 7.69
N ALA A 167 -4.08 16.65 7.53
CA ALA A 167 -4.80 15.40 7.37
C ALA A 167 -4.33 14.61 6.14
N ALA A 168 -4.12 15.28 5.01
CA ALA A 168 -3.59 14.63 3.81
C ALA A 168 -2.18 14.10 4.07
N ALA A 169 -1.29 14.91 4.65
CA ALA A 169 0.07 14.49 4.96
C ALA A 169 0.08 13.24 5.87
N MET A 170 -0.73 13.22 6.93
CA MET A 170 -0.84 12.09 7.87
C MET A 170 -1.35 10.81 7.20
N LEU A 171 -2.37 10.92 6.33
CA LEU A 171 -2.94 9.77 5.63
C LEU A 171 -1.97 9.16 4.60
N TRP A 172 -1.10 9.98 4.00
CA TRP A 172 -0.16 9.53 2.97
C TRP A 172 1.13 8.89 3.51
N VAL A 173 1.44 9.04 4.81
CA VAL A 173 2.64 8.45 5.42
C VAL A 173 2.68 6.93 5.23
N PHE A 174 1.59 6.23 5.57
CA PHE A 174 1.56 4.76 5.52
C PHE A 174 1.60 4.22 4.07
N PRO A 175 0.84 4.76 3.09
CA PRO A 175 1.00 4.42 1.69
C PRO A 175 2.42 4.64 1.16
N LEU A 176 3.06 5.77 1.50
CA LEU A 176 4.44 6.05 1.12
C LEU A 176 5.42 5.05 1.74
N LEU A 177 5.22 4.67 3.01
CA LEU A 177 6.01 3.65 3.68
C LEU A 177 5.89 2.29 2.97
N CYS A 178 4.67 1.87 2.62
CA CYS A 178 4.45 0.64 1.87
C CYS A 178 5.13 0.71 0.49
N ALA A 179 5.03 1.86 -0.18
CA ALA A 179 5.62 2.09 -1.49
C ALA A 179 7.16 1.99 -1.45
N THR A 180 7.79 2.71 -0.53
CA THR A 180 9.25 2.71 -0.37
C THR A 180 9.75 1.35 0.12
N TYR A 181 9.02 0.67 1.01
CA TYR A 181 9.34 -0.69 1.44
C TYR A 181 9.36 -1.68 0.27
N GLY A 182 8.33 -1.69 -0.58
CA GLY A 182 8.30 -2.63 -1.71
C GLY A 182 9.43 -2.39 -2.72
N ILE A 183 9.82 -1.12 -2.93
CA ILE A 183 10.98 -0.76 -3.75
C ILE A 183 12.28 -1.21 -3.07
N ALA A 184 12.49 -0.86 -1.80
CA ALA A 184 13.69 -1.23 -1.03
C ALA A 184 13.87 -2.74 -0.98
N LYS A 185 12.78 -3.49 -0.78
CA LYS A 185 12.77 -4.95 -0.83
C LYS A 185 13.16 -5.48 -2.20
N GLY A 186 12.61 -4.92 -3.28
CA GLY A 186 13.00 -5.29 -4.64
C GLY A 186 14.48 -5.06 -4.94
N VAL A 187 15.07 -4.00 -4.40
CA VAL A 187 16.50 -3.69 -4.54
C VAL A 187 17.37 -4.61 -3.68
N ASN A 188 17.05 -4.77 -2.40
CA ASN A 188 17.82 -5.63 -1.49
C ASN A 188 17.77 -7.09 -1.91
N ALA A 189 16.63 -7.56 -2.41
CA ALA A 189 16.47 -8.89 -2.99
C ALA A 189 17.48 -9.22 -4.08
N ARG A 190 17.91 -8.22 -4.87
CA ARG A 190 18.87 -8.40 -5.97
C ARG A 190 20.31 -8.56 -5.49
N ARG A 191 20.63 -8.14 -4.27
CA ARG A 191 21.99 -8.26 -3.71
C ARG A 191 22.34 -9.68 -3.28
N TYR A 192 21.33 -10.49 -3.01
CA TYR A 192 21.48 -11.88 -2.55
C TYR A 192 21.18 -12.89 -3.67
N GLN A 193 21.18 -12.44 -4.93
CA GLN A 193 21.10 -13.26 -6.14
C GLN A 193 22.48 -13.35 -6.77
#